data_AF-A0A938W6R1-F1
#
_entry.id   AF-A0A938W6R1-F1
#
_cell.length_a   1.000
_cell.length_b   1.000
_cell.length_c   1.000
_cell.angle_alpha   90.00
_cell.angle_beta   90.00
_cell.angle_gamma   90.00
#
_symmetry.space_group_name_H-M   'P 1'
#
loop_
_entity.id
_entity.type
_entity.pdbx_description
1 polymer ?
#
loop_
_entity_poly.entity_id
_entity_poly.type
_entity_poly.pdbx_seq_one_letter_code
_entity_poly.pdbx_strand_id
1 'polypeptide(L)'
;MTQAACLHPNPGWTGAESAFSSSPQSPSATDMVGKHCILELYNCDPAKLDDEAFLRNAITSAAKRAGATLLNLITHRFDPQGVTGLALLAESHISIHTWPESGYAAVDVFTCGDHTMPERACIVLSEELDAGNYKLKSFRRETPSSVAGAEREPALAAA
;
A
#
# COMPACT_ATOMS: atom_id res chain seq x y z
N MET A 1 -2.34 -32.94 16.13
CA MET A 1 -2.72 -33.08 14.70
C MET A 1 -2.53 -31.71 14.07
N THR A 2 -1.37 -31.50 13.46
CA THR A 2 -0.96 -30.25 12.81
C THR A 2 -1.47 -30.26 11.37
N GLN A 3 -2.36 -29.32 11.01
CA GLN A 3 -2.68 -29.04 9.61
C GLN A 3 -1.96 -27.77 9.18
N ALA A 4 -1.17 -27.92 8.13
CA ALA A 4 -0.48 -26.87 7.43
C ALA A 4 -1.40 -26.20 6.40
N ALA A 5 -1.14 -24.91 6.23
CA ALA A 5 -1.62 -23.94 5.25
C ALA A 5 -2.21 -24.47 3.92
N CYS A 6 -3.39 -23.95 3.57
CA CYS A 6 -3.85 -23.87 2.18
C CYS A 6 -3.57 -22.45 1.65
N LEU A 7 -2.39 -22.26 1.07
CA LEU A 7 -2.09 -21.11 0.21
C LEU A 7 -2.72 -21.37 -1.18
N HIS A 8 -3.40 -20.37 -1.73
CA HIS A 8 -3.89 -20.41 -3.11
C HIS A 8 -2.72 -20.46 -4.13
N PRO A 9 -2.88 -21.13 -5.28
CA PRO A 9 -1.80 -21.36 -6.23
C PRO A 9 -1.48 -20.11 -7.08
N ASN A 10 -0.18 -19.83 -7.23
CA ASN A 10 0.35 -18.79 -8.11
C ASN A 10 0.65 -19.43 -9.49
N PRO A 11 0.05 -18.96 -10.60
CA PRO A 11 0.33 -19.53 -11.92
C PRO A 11 1.73 -19.11 -12.39
N GLY A 12 2.53 -20.11 -12.75
CA GLY A 12 3.96 -20.00 -12.99
C GLY A 12 4.36 -19.05 -14.12
N TRP A 13 5.47 -18.34 -13.89
CA TRP A 13 6.22 -17.67 -14.92
C TRP A 13 7.49 -18.48 -15.19
N THR A 14 7.47 -19.32 -16.22
CA THR A 14 8.64 -20.03 -16.73
C THR A 14 9.19 -19.29 -17.94
N GLY A 15 10.43 -18.80 -17.82
CA GLY A 15 11.33 -18.57 -18.94
C GLY A 15 11.63 -17.11 -19.28
N ALA A 16 12.82 -16.66 -18.88
CA ALA A 16 13.77 -15.96 -19.74
C ALA A 16 15.09 -15.71 -18.98
N GLU A 17 16.10 -16.53 -19.27
CA GLU A 17 17.49 -16.18 -18.98
C GLU A 17 17.97 -15.16 -20.03
N SER A 18 18.65 -14.11 -19.60
CA SER A 18 19.56 -13.34 -20.46
C SER A 18 20.60 -12.64 -19.60
N ALA A 19 21.85 -13.08 -19.76
CA ALA A 19 23.04 -12.52 -19.15
C ALA A 19 23.32 -11.10 -19.64
N PHE A 20 23.71 -10.19 -18.74
CA PHE A 20 24.64 -9.12 -19.08
C PHE A 20 25.56 -8.83 -17.90
N SER A 21 26.85 -9.03 -18.15
CA SER A 21 27.97 -8.62 -17.31
C SER A 21 28.36 -7.20 -17.69
N SER A 22 28.37 -6.30 -16.71
CA SER A 22 29.20 -5.09 -16.74
C SER A 22 29.39 -4.56 -15.31
N SER A 23 30.61 -4.14 -15.03
CA SER A 23 31.21 -3.75 -13.75
C SER A 23 30.38 -2.78 -12.88
N PRO A 24 30.55 -2.76 -11.54
CA PRO A 24 29.78 -1.90 -10.66
C PRO A 24 30.25 -0.45 -10.76
N GLN A 25 29.59 0.35 -11.59
CA GLN A 25 29.51 1.79 -11.36
C GLN A 25 28.34 2.04 -10.40
N SER A 26 28.63 2.70 -9.28
CA SER A 26 27.63 3.10 -8.28
C SER A 26 26.51 3.92 -8.95
N PRO A 27 25.25 3.45 -8.97
CA PRO A 27 24.19 4.16 -9.66
C PRO A 27 23.80 5.43 -8.88
N SER A 28 23.93 6.58 -9.54
CA SER A 28 23.30 7.85 -9.12
C SER A 28 21.79 7.70 -9.22
N ALA A 29 21.07 7.78 -8.09
CA ALA A 29 19.62 7.72 -8.05
C ALA A 29 19.01 9.04 -8.52
N THR A 30 18.37 9.05 -9.69
CA THR A 30 17.63 10.22 -10.16
C THR A 30 16.51 9.76 -11.09
N ASP A 31 15.40 9.36 -10.47
CA ASP A 31 14.05 9.92 -10.69
C ASP A 31 13.16 9.39 -9.54
N MET A 32 12.64 10.30 -8.71
CA MET A 32 11.80 9.94 -7.57
C MET A 32 10.46 9.42 -8.11
N VAL A 33 10.20 8.13 -7.96
CA VAL A 33 8.93 7.51 -8.38
C VAL A 33 7.81 7.96 -7.46
N GLY A 34 8.09 8.00 -6.16
CA GLY A 34 7.12 8.44 -5.16
C GLY A 34 7.61 8.25 -3.73
N LYS A 35 6.68 8.29 -2.78
CA LYS A 35 6.95 8.20 -1.36
C LYS A 35 6.04 7.18 -0.70
N HIS A 36 6.64 6.26 0.05
CA HIS A 36 5.96 5.16 0.71
C HIS A 36 6.10 5.32 2.22
N CYS A 37 4.95 5.49 2.86
CA CYS A 37 4.78 5.56 4.30
C CYS A 37 4.32 4.19 4.84
N ILE A 38 5.04 3.67 5.82
CA ILE A 38 4.67 2.51 6.63
C ILE A 38 4.21 3.02 7.98
N LEU A 39 2.94 2.84 8.26
CA LEU A 39 2.26 3.36 9.43
C LEU A 39 1.76 2.19 10.28
N GLU A 40 2.20 2.18 11.53
CA GLU A 40 1.77 1.28 12.57
C GLU A 40 0.87 2.06 13.52
N LEU A 41 -0.39 1.66 13.68
CA LEU A 41 -1.35 2.29 14.58
C LEU A 41 -1.62 1.38 15.77
N TYR A 42 -1.55 1.92 16.99
CA TYR A 42 -1.73 1.17 18.22
C TYR A 42 -2.78 1.83 19.10
N ASN A 43 -3.43 1.02 19.94
CA ASN A 43 -4.51 1.44 20.83
C ASN A 43 -5.64 2.15 20.07
N CYS A 44 -6.00 1.62 18.90
CA CYS A 44 -7.16 2.09 18.13
C CYS A 44 -8.46 1.56 18.73
N ASP A 45 -9.59 2.18 18.37
CA ASP A 45 -10.92 1.67 18.74
C ASP A 45 -11.20 0.32 18.05
N PRO A 46 -11.33 -0.79 18.81
CA PRO A 46 -11.59 -2.11 18.24
C PRO A 46 -12.88 -2.18 17.41
N ALA A 47 -13.91 -1.39 17.74
CA ALA A 47 -15.17 -1.38 17.00
C ALA A 47 -14.97 -0.80 15.59
N LYS A 48 -14.14 0.24 15.47
CA LYS A 48 -13.78 0.83 14.17
C LYS A 48 -12.88 -0.09 13.35
N LEU A 49 -11.97 -0.81 14.01
CA LEU A 49 -11.09 -1.78 13.35
C LEU A 49 -11.84 -2.96 12.73
N ASP A 50 -13.03 -3.29 13.24
CA ASP A 50 -13.86 -4.41 12.77
C ASP A 50 -15.04 -3.97 11.89
N ASP A 51 -15.23 -2.67 11.67
CA ASP A 51 -16.28 -2.11 10.82
C ASP A 51 -15.76 -1.88 9.39
N GLU A 52 -16.11 -2.80 8.49
CA GLU A 52 -15.72 -2.73 7.09
C GLU A 52 -16.25 -1.46 6.39
N ALA A 53 -17.50 -1.05 6.67
CA ALA A 53 -18.10 0.11 6.03
C ALA A 53 -17.43 1.40 6.49
N PHE A 54 -17.11 1.49 7.78
CA PHE A 54 -16.31 2.58 8.34
C PHE A 54 -14.93 2.65 7.67
N LEU A 55 -14.21 1.53 7.58
CA LEU A 55 -12.88 1.51 6.96
C LEU A 55 -12.91 1.90 5.48
N ARG A 56 -13.94 1.51 4.74
CA ARG A 56 -14.12 1.99 3.36
C ARG A 56 -14.17 3.51 3.27
N ASN A 57 -14.91 4.13 4.18
CA ASN A 57 -15.03 5.59 4.26
C ASN A 57 -13.72 6.25 4.72
N ALA A 58 -13.05 5.69 5.73
CA ALA A 58 -11.79 6.21 6.25
C ALA A 58 -10.68 6.19 5.19
N ILE A 59 -10.52 5.07 4.45
CA ILE A 59 -9.54 4.96 3.35
C ILE A 59 -9.86 5.96 2.23
N THR A 60 -11.14 6.10 1.87
CA THR A 60 -11.58 7.05 0.83
C THR A 60 -11.30 8.50 1.25
N SER A 61 -11.57 8.85 2.51
CA SER A 61 -11.25 10.15 3.11
C SER A 61 -9.74 10.42 3.08
N ALA A 62 -8.93 9.44 3.49
CA ALA A 62 -7.48 9.52 3.50
C ALA A 62 -6.90 9.77 2.10
N ALA A 63 -7.34 9.00 1.10
CA ALA A 63 -6.92 9.18 -0.30
C ALA A 63 -7.25 10.60 -0.79
N LYS A 64 -8.48 11.06 -0.57
CA LYS A 64 -8.92 12.40 -1.00
C LYS A 64 -8.11 13.51 -0.32
N ARG A 65 -7.86 13.40 0.99
CA ARG A 65 -7.10 14.42 1.74
C ARG A 65 -5.60 14.39 1.45
N ALA A 66 -5.08 13.26 0.97
CA ALA A 66 -3.72 13.18 0.42
C ALA A 66 -3.61 13.74 -1.01
N GLY A 67 -4.71 14.19 -1.62
CA GLY A 67 -4.72 14.65 -3.01
C GLY A 67 -4.59 13.52 -4.03
N ALA A 68 -4.77 12.26 -3.60
CA ALA A 68 -4.69 11.11 -4.48
C ALA A 68 -6.05 10.82 -5.16
N THR A 69 -5.99 10.35 -6.41
CA THR A 69 -7.16 9.89 -7.15
C THR A 69 -7.43 8.42 -6.86
N LEU A 70 -8.54 8.11 -6.20
CA LEU A 70 -8.99 6.74 -5.93
C LEU A 70 -9.65 6.15 -7.18
N LEU A 71 -9.14 5.02 -7.68
CA LEU A 71 -9.70 4.30 -8.82
C LEU A 71 -10.63 3.17 -8.40
N ASN A 72 -10.23 2.40 -7.38
CA ASN A 72 -11.01 1.27 -6.87
C ASN A 72 -10.68 1.03 -5.40
N LEU A 73 -11.62 0.44 -4.66
CA LEU A 73 -11.45 0.04 -3.26
C LEU A 73 -12.10 -1.32 -2.99
N ILE A 74 -11.26 -2.30 -2.70
CA ILE A 74 -11.65 -3.66 -2.31
C ILE A 74 -11.42 -3.80 -0.81
N THR A 75 -12.38 -4.39 -0.12
CA THR A 75 -12.31 -4.70 1.31
C THR A 75 -12.78 -6.12 1.57
N HIS A 76 -12.31 -6.69 2.67
CA HIS A 76 -12.76 -7.99 3.16
C HIS A 76 -12.71 -8.00 4.68
N ARG A 77 -13.86 -8.19 5.32
CA ARG A 77 -13.95 -8.52 6.75
C ARG A 77 -13.78 -10.02 6.95
N PHE A 78 -12.92 -10.39 7.89
CA PHE A 78 -12.66 -11.77 8.28
C PHE A 78 -13.57 -12.23 9.43
N ASP A 79 -13.65 -13.55 9.61
CA ASP A 79 -14.26 -14.18 10.78
C ASP A 79 -13.15 -14.69 11.72
N PRO A 80 -13.23 -14.44 13.04
CA PRO A 80 -14.34 -13.77 13.74
C PRO A 80 -14.37 -12.24 13.58
N GLN A 81 -13.23 -11.61 13.25
CA GLN A 81 -13.10 -10.16 13.19
C GLN A 81 -11.89 -9.72 12.37
N GLY A 82 -11.78 -8.41 12.13
CA GLY A 82 -10.68 -7.77 11.42
C GLY A 82 -10.98 -7.58 9.95
N VAL A 83 -10.32 -6.60 9.34
CA VAL A 83 -10.58 -6.15 7.98
C VAL A 83 -9.27 -5.92 7.25
N THR A 84 -9.22 -6.35 5.99
CA THR A 84 -8.22 -5.90 5.03
C THR A 84 -8.87 -4.98 4.01
N GLY A 85 -8.22 -3.86 3.71
CA GLY A 85 -8.63 -2.92 2.66
C GLY A 85 -7.46 -2.59 1.73
N LEU A 86 -7.75 -2.52 0.43
CA LEU A 86 -6.80 -2.11 -0.60
C LEU A 86 -7.47 -1.10 -1.54
N ALA A 87 -6.99 0.14 -1.48
CA ALA A 87 -7.35 1.20 -2.41
C ALA A 87 -6.31 1.25 -3.54
N LEU A 88 -6.78 1.05 -4.76
CA LEU A 88 -6.02 1.33 -5.97
C LEU A 88 -6.09 2.83 -6.24
N LEU A 89 -4.93 3.48 -6.27
CA LEU A 89 -4.80 4.88 -6.65
C LEU A 89 -4.33 4.98 -8.09
N ALA A 90 -4.56 6.12 -8.74
CA ALA A 90 -4.12 6.35 -10.12
C ALA A 90 -2.63 6.06 -10.34
N GLU A 91 -1.81 6.30 -9.32
CA GLU A 91 -0.36 6.17 -9.45
C GLU A 91 0.28 5.33 -8.33
N SER A 92 -0.47 4.51 -7.58
CA SER A 92 0.05 3.75 -6.42
C SER A 92 -1.06 2.93 -5.68
N HIS A 93 -1.04 2.87 -4.34
CA HIS A 93 -2.05 2.23 -3.50
C HIS A 93 -2.05 2.74 -2.05
N ILE A 94 -3.15 2.46 -1.33
CA ILE A 94 -3.19 2.41 0.13
C ILE A 94 -3.64 1.00 0.54
N SER A 95 -2.95 0.35 1.47
CA SER A 95 -3.42 -0.88 2.13
C SER A 95 -3.58 -0.69 3.63
N ILE A 96 -4.55 -1.40 4.21
CA ILE A 96 -4.75 -1.50 5.65
C ILE A 96 -5.08 -2.93 6.04
N HIS A 97 -4.51 -3.39 7.14
CA HIS A 97 -4.84 -4.64 7.81
C HIS A 97 -5.10 -4.35 9.28
N THR A 98 -6.21 -4.84 9.83
CA THR A 98 -6.61 -4.57 11.21
C THR A 98 -6.65 -5.84 12.07
N TRP A 99 -6.32 -5.68 13.35
CA TRP A 99 -6.41 -6.69 14.41
C TRP A 99 -7.16 -6.09 15.60
N PRO A 100 -8.51 -6.12 15.60
CA PRO A 100 -9.34 -5.53 16.65
C PRO A 100 -8.97 -6.02 18.07
N GLU A 101 -8.65 -7.30 18.23
CA GLU A 101 -8.24 -7.91 19.51
C GLU A 101 -7.00 -7.27 20.13
N SER A 102 -6.17 -6.64 19.31
CA SER A 102 -4.92 -5.99 19.72
C SER A 102 -5.00 -4.47 19.65
N GLY A 103 -6.14 -3.90 19.23
CA GLY A 103 -6.26 -2.46 18.97
C GLY A 103 -5.25 -1.96 17.93
N TYR A 104 -4.90 -2.80 16.95
CA TYR A 104 -3.78 -2.58 16.04
C TYR A 104 -4.21 -2.50 14.57
N ALA A 105 -3.57 -1.62 13.81
CA ALA A 105 -3.66 -1.60 12.36
C ALA A 105 -2.29 -1.36 11.71
N ALA A 106 -1.99 -2.12 10.68
CA ALA A 106 -0.85 -1.92 9.78
C ALA A 106 -1.35 -1.23 8.51
N VAL A 107 -0.72 -0.12 8.13
CA VAL A 107 -1.12 0.70 6.99
C VAL A 107 0.09 1.01 6.11
N ASP A 108 -0.08 0.80 4.80
CA ASP A 108 0.84 1.30 3.79
C ASP A 108 0.16 2.42 3.01
N VAL A 109 0.81 3.56 2.91
CA VAL A 109 0.42 4.65 2.01
C VAL A 109 1.56 4.88 1.05
N PHE A 110 1.40 4.45 -0.19
CA PHE A 110 2.33 4.78 -1.26
C PHE A 110 1.64 5.77 -2.18
N THR A 111 2.27 6.90 -2.49
CA THR A 111 1.82 7.81 -3.55
C THR A 111 2.97 8.25 -4.44
N CYS A 112 2.64 8.56 -5.69
CA CYS A 112 3.56 9.11 -6.69
C CYS A 112 3.12 10.54 -7.05
N GLY A 113 4.02 11.32 -7.62
CA GLY A 113 3.78 12.69 -8.03
C GLY A 113 3.85 13.72 -6.88
N ASP A 114 4.42 14.89 -7.19
CA ASP A 114 4.68 15.97 -6.22
C ASP A 114 3.41 16.64 -5.66
N HIS A 115 2.25 16.38 -6.28
CA HIS A 115 0.96 16.92 -5.87
C HIS A 115 0.32 16.11 -4.73
N THR A 116 0.82 14.90 -4.42
CA THR A 116 0.26 14.03 -3.39
C THR A 116 0.99 14.16 -2.05
N MET A 117 0.27 13.94 -0.96
CA MET A 117 0.80 14.03 0.40
C MET A 117 0.50 12.74 1.18
N PRO A 118 1.34 11.69 1.09
CA PRO A 118 1.05 10.40 1.73
C PRO A 118 1.00 10.50 3.26
N GLU A 119 1.80 11.39 3.88
CA GLU A 119 1.69 11.65 5.32
C GLU A 119 0.32 12.19 5.74
N ARG A 120 -0.37 12.93 4.86
CA ARG A 120 -1.73 13.42 5.17
C ARG A 120 -2.72 12.28 5.22
N ALA A 121 -2.62 11.29 4.34
CA ALA A 121 -3.42 10.07 4.46
C ALA A 121 -3.11 9.33 5.76
N CYS A 122 -1.83 9.23 6.15
CA CYS A 122 -1.46 8.60 7.43
C CYS A 122 -2.10 9.32 8.63
N ILE A 123 -2.02 10.65 8.69
CA ILE A 123 -2.62 11.45 9.78
C ILE A 123 -4.13 11.22 9.83
N VAL A 124 -4.82 11.27 8.69
CA VAL A 124 -6.26 11.04 8.62
C VAL A 124 -6.62 9.65 9.13
N LEU A 125 -5.89 8.61 8.71
CA LEU A 125 -6.15 7.25 9.18
C LEU A 125 -5.91 7.10 10.69
N SER A 126 -4.85 7.72 11.23
CA SER A 126 -4.60 7.75 12.67
C SER A 126 -5.75 8.41 13.45
N GLU A 127 -6.26 9.54 12.95
CA GLU A 127 -7.37 10.29 13.57
C GLU A 127 -8.70 9.53 13.48
N GLU A 128 -9.05 9.03 12.29
CA GLU A 128 -10.32 8.32 12.07
C GLU A 128 -10.38 7.05 12.93
N LEU A 129 -9.27 6.33 13.10
CA LEU A 129 -9.18 5.10 13.88
C LEU A 129 -8.99 5.31 15.40
N ASP A 130 -8.99 6.55 15.88
CA ASP A 130 -8.71 6.91 17.28
C ASP A 130 -7.43 6.25 17.82
N ALA A 131 -6.36 6.24 17.01
CA ALA A 131 -5.11 5.62 17.41
C ALA A 131 -4.50 6.36 18.62
N GLY A 132 -4.38 5.69 19.77
CA GLY A 132 -3.75 6.26 20.95
C GLY A 132 -2.25 6.54 20.78
N ASN A 133 -1.56 5.80 19.92
CA ASN A 133 -0.21 6.14 19.44
C ASN A 133 0.08 5.49 18.08
N TYR A 134 1.14 5.95 17.40
CA TYR A 134 1.55 5.41 16.11
C TYR A 134 3.07 5.43 15.89
N LYS A 135 3.56 4.60 14.97
CA LYS A 135 4.91 4.71 14.41
C LYS A 135 4.80 4.91 12.91
N LEU A 136 5.52 5.89 12.38
CA LEU A 136 5.56 6.20 10.96
C LEU A 136 7.00 6.11 10.46
N LYS A 137 7.23 5.29 9.44
CA LYS A 137 8.46 5.29 8.64
C LYS A 137 8.11 5.76 7.24
N SER A 138 8.95 6.58 6.64
CA SER A 138 8.75 7.06 5.28
C SER A 138 10.03 6.87 4.49
N PHE A 139 9.91 6.35 3.28
CA PHE A 139 11.03 6.20 2.36
C PHE A 139 10.64 6.63 0.95
N ARG A 140 11.65 7.10 0.21
CA ARG A 140 11.51 7.41 -1.20
C ARG A 140 11.56 6.12 -2.00
N ARG A 141 10.70 6.02 -3.00
CA ARG A 141 10.72 4.97 -4.01
C ARG A 141 11.46 5.54 -5.21
N GLU A 142 12.51 4.86 -5.63
CA GLU A 142 13.40 5.30 -6.69
C GLU A 142 13.49 4.19 -7.74
N THR A 143 13.55 4.60 -9.00
CA THR A 143 13.89 3.71 -10.09
C THR A 143 15.42 3.68 -10.20
N PRO A 144 16.06 2.50 -10.29
CA PRO A 144 17.49 2.44 -10.57
C PRO A 144 17.80 3.23 -11.85
N SER A 145 18.91 3.96 -11.87
CA SER A 145 19.27 4.77 -13.05
C SER A 145 19.48 3.94 -14.32
N SER A 146 19.71 2.64 -14.20
CA SER A 146 19.77 1.70 -15.33
C SER A 146 18.43 1.49 -16.05
N VAL A 147 17.30 1.88 -15.45
CA VAL A 147 15.94 1.72 -16.00
C VAL A 147 15.13 3.02 -16.00
N ALA A 148 15.74 4.15 -15.61
CA ALA A 148 15.14 5.48 -15.71
C ALA A 148 15.02 5.87 -17.21
N GLY A 149 13.80 5.85 -17.74
CA GLY A 149 13.51 6.13 -19.16
C GLY A 149 12.77 5.02 -19.91
N ALA A 150 12.50 3.87 -19.28
CA ALA A 150 11.59 2.89 -19.86
C ALA A 150 10.14 3.40 -19.76
N GLU A 151 9.60 3.95 -20.84
CA GLU A 151 8.18 4.31 -20.92
C GLU A 151 7.33 3.05 -20.76
N ARG A 152 6.34 3.12 -19.87
CA ARG A 152 5.37 2.05 -19.66
C ARG A 152 4.34 2.15 -20.80
N GLU A 153 4.56 1.46 -21.92
CA GLU A 153 3.52 1.35 -22.95
C GLU A 153 2.27 0.70 -22.35
N PRO A 154 1.10 1.37 -22.35
CA PRO A 154 -0.14 0.71 -21.95
C PRO A 154 -0.50 -0.28 -23.06
N ALA A 155 -0.33 -1.57 -22.78
CA ALA A 155 -0.93 -2.60 -23.62
C ALA A 155 -2.46 -2.45 -23.56
N LEU A 156 -3.05 -1.80 -24.57
CA LEU A 156 -4.48 -1.97 -24.84
C LEU A 156 -4.68 -3.46 -25.12
N ALA A 157 -5.25 -4.19 -24.15
CA ALA A 157 -5.86 -5.47 -24.45
C ALA A 157 -7.02 -5.19 -25.42
N ALA A 158 -6.83 -5.56 -26.69
CA ALA A 158 -7.89 -5.54 -27.69
C ALA A 158 -9.05 -6.41 -27.17
N ALA A 159 -10.25 -5.83 -27.18
CA ALA A 159 -11.51 -6.51 -26.90
C ALA A 159 -11.89 -7.48 -28.01
#